data_AF-A0A2C4PSF8-F1
#
_entry.id   AF-A0A2C4PSF8-F1
#
_cell.length_a   1.000
_cell.length_b   1.000
_cell.length_c   1.000
_cell.angle_alpha   90.00
_cell.angle_beta   90.00
_cell.angle_gamma   90.00
#
_symmetry.space_group_name_H-M   'P 1'
#
loop_
_entity.id
_entity.type
_entity.pdbx_description
1 polymer ?
#
loop_
_entity_poly.entity_id
_entity_poly.type
_entity_poly.pdbx_seq_one_letter_code
_entity_poly.pdbx_strand_id
1 'polypeptide(L)'
;MKLKNYDLLYLEGVLRDLKEDKKQELWIVGNNLMQAEEAWKRIKTHFGTTHVMPRFISNSSFSLDGINPMNARIVLLDRWWQNKNAVNLLQNFIPLARQCRQINIT
;
A
#
# COMPACT_ATOMS: atom_id res chain seq x y z
N MET A 1 -7.71 -1.69 25.22
CA MET A 1 -6.74 -2.65 24.65
C MET A 1 -6.29 -2.10 23.30
N LYS A 2 -5.03 -1.68 23.15
CA LYS A 2 -4.53 -0.86 22.04
C LYS A 2 -4.48 -1.64 20.71
N LEU A 3 -5.56 -1.61 19.93
CA LEU A 3 -5.54 -1.91 18.48
C LEU A 3 -4.55 -1.01 17.71
N LYS A 4 -4.08 0.08 18.33
CA LYS A 4 -3.15 1.09 17.77
C LYS A 4 -1.74 0.62 17.40
N ASN A 5 -1.32 -0.63 17.63
CA ASN A 5 0.06 -1.04 17.32
C ASN A 5 0.22 -2.16 16.27
N TYR A 6 -0.79 -2.94 15.93
CA TYR A 6 -0.57 -4.06 14.99
C TYR A 6 -0.32 -3.61 13.55
N ASP A 7 -1.01 -2.56 13.09
CA ASP A 7 -0.81 -2.03 11.74
C ASP A 7 0.54 -1.30 11.65
N LEU A 8 0.97 -0.62 12.71
CA LEU A 8 2.29 0.01 12.77
C LEU A 8 3.42 -1.03 12.78
N LEU A 9 3.30 -2.09 13.59
CA LEU A 9 4.27 -3.19 13.60
C LEU A 9 4.33 -3.91 12.24
N TYR A 10 3.19 -4.10 11.60
CA TYR A 10 3.14 -4.65 10.25
C TYR A 10 3.84 -3.74 9.24
N LEU A 11 3.55 -2.44 9.25
CA LEU A 11 4.20 -1.47 8.37
C LEU A 11 5.70 -1.42 8.59
N GLU A 12 6.16 -1.44 9.83
CA GLU A 12 7.59 -1.48 10.16
C GLU A 12 8.26 -2.72 9.53
N GLY A 13 7.63 -3.89 9.67
CA GLY A 13 8.09 -5.13 9.05
C GLY A 13 8.15 -5.02 7.52
N VAL A 14 7.10 -4.52 6.89
CA VAL A 14 7.05 -4.30 5.43
C VAL A 14 8.15 -3.34 4.98
N LEU A 15 8.36 -2.22 5.68
CA LEU A 15 9.38 -1.23 5.33
C LEU A 15 10.81 -1.76 5.49
N ARG A 16 11.03 -2.65 6.46
CA ARG A 16 12.31 -3.36 6.64
C ARG A 16 12.53 -4.36 5.50
N ASP A 17 11.54 -5.20 5.19
CA ASP A 17 11.62 -6.18 4.10
C ASP A 17 11.93 -5.49 2.75
N LEU A 18 11.27 -4.36 2.47
CA LEU A 18 11.49 -3.57 1.26
C LEU A 18 12.88 -2.93 1.18
N LYS A 19 13.54 -2.74 2.33
CA LYS A 19 14.94 -2.28 2.37
C LYS A 19 15.90 -3.37 1.93
N GLU A 20 15.62 -4.61 2.32
CA GLU A 20 16.46 -5.79 2.10
C GLU A 20 16.25 -6.38 0.69
N ASP A 21 15.00 -6.42 0.22
CA ASP A 21 14.64 -6.95 -1.08
C ASP A 21 14.09 -5.86 -2.01
N LYS A 22 15.00 -5.30 -2.81
CA LYS A 22 14.68 -4.24 -3.79
C LYS A 22 13.79 -4.70 -4.95
N LYS A 23 13.50 -6.01 -5.08
CA LYS A 23 12.55 -6.51 -6.09
C LYS A 23 11.10 -6.35 -5.66
N GLN A 24 10.86 -6.16 -4.36
CA GLN A 24 9.53 -5.93 -3.81
C GLN A 24 9.10 -4.48 -3.98
N GLU A 25 7.81 -4.29 -4.26
CA GLU A 25 7.21 -2.95 -4.39
C GLU A 25 6.16 -2.74 -3.30
N LEU A 26 6.15 -1.54 -2.70
CA LEU A 26 5.05 -1.12 -1.83
C LEU A 26 3.95 -0.49 -2.67
N TRP A 27 2.74 -1.02 -2.62
CA TRP A 27 1.59 -0.41 -3.27
C TRP A 27 0.64 0.13 -2.20
N ILE A 28 0.26 1.40 -2.35
CA ILE A 28 -0.68 2.06 -1.44
C ILE A 28 -1.95 2.37 -2.22
N VAL A 29 -3.07 1.80 -1.77
CA VAL A 29 -4.38 1.95 -2.39
C VAL A 29 -5.26 2.77 -1.45
N GLY A 30 -5.56 4.00 -1.85
CA GLY A 30 -6.58 4.85 -1.21
C GLY A 30 -7.80 5.00 -2.09
N ASN A 31 -8.82 5.70 -1.58
CA ASN A 31 -9.97 6.19 -2.33
C ASN A 31 -9.53 7.06 -3.53
N ASN A 32 -8.52 7.91 -3.33
CA ASN A 32 -7.92 8.73 -4.37
C ASN A 32 -6.42 8.96 -4.12
N LEU A 33 -5.74 9.55 -5.10
CA LEU A 33 -4.30 9.79 -5.04
C LEU A 33 -3.91 10.67 -3.84
N MET A 34 -4.65 11.74 -3.58
CA MET A 34 -4.36 12.68 -2.49
C MET A 34 -4.39 11.99 -1.13
N GLN A 35 -5.40 11.16 -0.85
CA GLN A 35 -5.47 10.39 0.38
C GLN A 35 -4.29 9.42 0.52
N ALA A 36 -3.90 8.75 -0.56
CA ALA A 36 -2.78 7.81 -0.56
C ALA A 36 -1.43 8.52 -0.28
N GLU A 37 -1.23 9.70 -0.89
CA GLU A 37 -0.05 10.52 -0.67
C GLU A 37 0.03 11.08 0.76
N GLU A 38 -1.09 11.56 1.31
CA GLU A 38 -1.15 12.06 2.68
C GLU A 38 -0.86 10.96 3.71
N ALA A 39 -1.47 9.78 3.52
CA ALA A 39 -1.17 8.62 4.36
C ALA A 39 0.32 8.26 4.27
N TRP A 40 0.90 8.25 3.06
CA TRP A 40 2.32 7.98 2.90
C TRP A 40 3.21 9.03 3.57
N LYS A 41 2.88 10.32 3.48
CA LYS A 41 3.60 11.38 4.21
C LYS A 41 3.63 11.09 5.71
N ARG A 42 2.51 10.68 6.30
CA ARG A 42 2.43 10.30 7.73
C ARG A 42 3.28 9.08 8.04
N ILE A 43 3.20 8.02 7.23
CA ILE A 43 4.03 6.81 7.38
C ILE A 43 5.51 7.18 7.31
N LYS A 44 5.90 7.98 6.31
CA LYS A 44 7.27 8.44 6.09
C LYS A 44 7.79 9.21 7.30
N THR A 45 7.01 10.16 7.81
CA THR A 45 7.36 10.94 9.01
C THR A 45 7.47 10.05 10.25
N HIS A 46 6.57 9.08 10.42
CA HIS A 46 6.55 8.21 11.59
C HIS A 46 7.76 7.25 11.63
N PHE A 47 8.10 6.62 10.52
CA PHE A 47 9.16 5.61 10.46
C PHE A 47 10.52 6.16 10.00
N GLY A 48 10.60 7.43 9.56
CA GLY A 48 11.83 8.02 9.04
C GLY A 48 12.35 7.33 7.77
N THR A 49 11.49 6.63 7.02
CA THR A 49 11.91 5.87 5.83
C THR A 49 12.25 6.78 4.65
N THR A 50 13.39 6.56 4.02
CA THR A 50 13.84 7.32 2.83
C THR A 50 14.12 6.43 1.63
N HIS A 51 14.23 5.12 1.83
CA HIS A 51 14.61 4.13 0.83
C HIS A 51 13.43 3.50 0.08
N VAL A 52 12.20 3.70 0.56
CA VAL A 52 10.98 3.16 -0.07
C VAL A 52 10.28 4.25 -0.87
N MET A 53 9.98 3.96 -2.13
CA MET A 53 9.11 4.79 -2.97
C MET A 53 7.87 3.97 -3.33
N PRO A 54 6.71 4.23 -2.71
CA PRO A 54 5.51 3.46 -2.98
C PRO A 54 4.93 3.81 -4.36
N ARG A 55 4.25 2.82 -4.95
CA ARG A 55 3.34 3.03 -6.07
C ARG A 55 1.96 3.39 -5.52
N PHE A 56 1.42 4.53 -5.91
CA PHE A 56 0.06 4.92 -5.56
C PHE A 56 -0.91 4.41 -6.62
N ILE A 57 -1.86 3.57 -6.21
CA ILE A 57 -2.93 3.14 -7.11
C ILE A 57 -4.03 4.19 -7.04
N SER A 58 -4.07 5.05 -8.05
CA SER A 58 -5.04 6.14 -8.18
C SER A 58 -6.35 5.65 -8.80
N ASN A 59 -7.29 6.57 -9.05
CA ASN A 59 -8.54 6.28 -9.76
C ASN A 59 -8.39 6.26 -11.29
N SER A 60 -7.17 6.43 -11.81
CA SER A 60 -6.89 6.29 -13.24
C SER A 60 -6.90 4.81 -13.62
N SER A 61 -7.60 4.45 -14.68
CA SER A 61 -7.61 3.08 -15.23
C SER A 61 -6.21 2.59 -15.59
N PHE A 62 -5.33 3.51 -16.01
CA PHE A 62 -3.96 3.23 -16.39
C PHE A 62 -3.03 2.97 -15.20
N SER A 63 -3.48 3.17 -13.95
CA SER A 63 -2.64 2.97 -12.76
C SER A 63 -2.25 1.50 -12.50
N LEU A 64 -2.93 0.57 -13.18
CA LEU A 64 -2.70 -0.87 -13.10
C LEU A 64 -2.03 -1.46 -14.34
N ASP A 65 -1.70 -0.65 -15.34
CA ASP A 65 -1.16 -1.15 -16.59
C ASP A 65 0.34 -1.49 -16.46
N GLY A 66 0.72 -2.67 -16.94
CA GLY A 66 2.13 -3.10 -17.01
C GLY A 66 2.81 -3.38 -15.67
N ILE A 67 2.06 -3.45 -14.57
CA ILE A 67 2.61 -3.72 -13.23
C ILE A 67 2.44 -5.20 -12.85
N ASN A 68 3.43 -5.75 -12.13
CA ASN A 68 3.44 -7.14 -11.70
C ASN A 68 3.05 -7.27 -10.21
N PRO A 69 1.88 -7.84 -9.87
CA PRO A 69 1.47 -7.99 -8.48
C PRO A 69 2.31 -8.99 -7.67
N MET A 70 3.04 -9.92 -8.29
CA MET A 70 3.72 -11.01 -7.59
C MET A 70 4.74 -10.55 -6.53
N ASN A 71 5.31 -9.37 -6.71
CA ASN A 71 6.25 -8.76 -5.78
C ASN A 71 5.65 -7.60 -4.96
N ALA A 72 4.35 -7.35 -5.11
CA ALA A 72 3.67 -6.26 -4.45
C ALA A 72 3.34 -6.59 -2.98
N ARG A 73 3.73 -5.68 -2.09
CA ARG A 73 3.22 -5.55 -0.73
C ARG A 73 2.10 -4.50 -0.78
N ILE A 74 0.85 -4.95 -0.79
CA ILE A 74 -0.31 -4.07 -0.93
C ILE A 74 -0.78 -3.60 0.44
N VAL A 75 -0.93 -2.28 0.58
CA VAL A 75 -1.51 -1.61 1.74
C VAL A 75 -2.80 -0.92 1.29
N LEU A 76 -3.91 -1.37 1.86
CA LEU A 76 -5.23 -0.80 1.61
C LEU A 76 -5.57 0.22 2.71
N LEU A 77 -5.86 1.46 2.33
CA LEU A 77 -6.25 2.53 3.26
C LEU A 77 -7.77 2.57 3.47
N ASP A 78 -8.25 3.37 4.41
CA ASP A 78 -9.69 3.54 4.60
C ASP A 78 -10.37 4.00 3.30
N ARG A 79 -11.53 3.40 3.00
CA ARG A 79 -12.33 3.63 1.78
C ARG A 79 -11.60 3.28 0.47
N TRP A 80 -10.58 2.44 0.48
CA TRP A 80 -9.93 1.95 -0.74
C TRP A 80 -10.92 1.34 -1.75
N TRP A 81 -12.03 0.76 -1.27
CA TRP A 81 -13.08 0.16 -2.11
C TRP A 81 -13.86 1.18 -2.94
N GLN A 82 -13.73 2.49 -2.65
CA GLN A 82 -14.28 3.57 -3.47
C GLN A 82 -13.39 3.91 -4.66
N ASN A 83 -12.17 3.37 -4.71
CA ASN A 83 -11.28 3.53 -5.85
C ASN A 83 -11.89 2.86 -7.09
N LYS A 84 -11.86 3.54 -8.24
CA LYS A 84 -12.42 3.00 -9.50
C LYS A 84 -11.79 1.66 -9.91
N ASN A 85 -10.55 1.43 -9.49
CA ASN A 85 -9.80 0.21 -9.76
C ASN A 85 -10.02 -0.88 -8.71
N ALA A 86 -10.84 -0.67 -7.68
CA ALA A 86 -11.02 -1.62 -6.57
C ALA A 86 -11.46 -3.02 -7.05
N VAL A 87 -12.39 -3.09 -8.01
CA VAL A 87 -12.84 -4.36 -8.58
C VAL A 87 -11.70 -5.08 -9.29
N ASN A 88 -10.95 -4.37 -10.13
CA ASN A 88 -9.82 -4.94 -10.87
C ASN A 88 -8.70 -5.40 -9.91
N LEU A 89 -8.41 -4.61 -8.88
CA LEU A 89 -7.49 -4.97 -7.80
C LEU A 89 -7.91 -6.28 -7.12
N LEU A 90 -9.18 -6.40 -6.72
CA LEU A 90 -9.71 -7.58 -6.05
C LEU A 90 -9.66 -8.84 -6.90
N GLN A 91 -9.96 -8.71 -8.19
CA GLN A 91 -10.04 -9.85 -9.10
C GLN A 91 -8.67 -10.32 -9.58
N ASN A 92 -7.78 -9.38 -9.92
CA ASN A 92 -6.60 -9.70 -10.73
C ASN A 92 -5.25 -9.42 -10.03
N PHE A 93 -5.21 -8.58 -9.00
CA PHE A 93 -3.94 -8.15 -8.39
C PHE A 93 -3.77 -8.66 -6.96
N ILE A 94 -4.75 -8.45 -6.09
CA ILE A 94 -4.71 -8.87 -4.68
C ILE A 94 -4.48 -10.38 -4.53
N PRO A 95 -5.12 -11.27 -5.32
CA PRO A 95 -4.87 -12.72 -5.23
C PRO A 95 -3.45 -13.13 -5.59
N LEU A 96 -2.76 -12.33 -6.42
CA LEU A 96 -1.40 -12.58 -6.88
C LEU A 96 -0.36 -11.85 -6.03
N ALA A 97 -0.79 -10.95 -5.15
CA ALA A 97 0.11 -10.12 -4.37
C ALA A 97 0.88 -10.93 -3.35
N ARG A 98 2.15 -10.56 -3.14
CA ARG A 98 3.00 -11.19 -2.12
C ARG A 98 2.37 -11.07 -0.73
N GLN A 99 1.76 -9.92 -0.45
CA GLN A 99 0.98 -9.64 0.75
C GLN A 99 -0.06 -8.55 0.45
N CYS A 100 -1.19 -8.60 1.14
CA CYS A 100 -2.20 -7.56 1.11
C CYS A 100 -2.77 -7.37 2.52
N ARG A 101 -2.82 -6.13 3.00
CA ARG A 101 -3.42 -5.81 4.29
C ARG A 101 -4.10 -4.45 4.28
N GLN A 102 -5.32 -4.40 4.80
CA GLN A 102 -5.97 -3.14 5.16
C GLN A 102 -5.44 -2.64 6.50
N ILE A 103 -5.11 -1.36 6.55
CA ILE A 103 -4.63 -0.69 7.75
C ILE A 103 -5.51 0.51 8.07
N ASN A 104 -5.60 0.84 9.37
CA ASN A 104 -6.30 2.03 9.83
C ASN A 104 -5.29 2.99 10.47
N ILE A 105 -4.67 3.82 9.64
CA ILE A 105 -3.83 4.92 10.11
C ILE A 105 -4.73 6.15 10.25
N THR A 106 -5.36 6.30 11.41
CA THR A 106 -6.12 7.51 11.76
C THR A 106 -5.18 8.64 12.16
#